data_AF-A0A9X9LMQ4-F1
#
_entry.id   AF-A0A9X9LMQ4-F1
#
_cell.length_a   1.000
_cell.length_b   1.000
_cell.length_c   1.000
_cell.angle_alpha   90.00
_cell.angle_beta   90.00
_cell.angle_gamma   90.00
#
_symmetry.space_group_name_H-M   'P 1'
#
loop_
_entity.id
_entity.type
_entity.pdbx_description
1 polymer ?
#
loop_
_entity_poly.entity_id
_entity_poly.type
_entity_poly.pdbx_seq_one_letter_code
_entity_poly.pdbx_strand_id
1 'polypeptide(L)'
;MIMLWMDHRPTPLTLWTFYKELGNLLDTFFRINIQICDGVLNNPKLMARLQKGSFDVLVADPVTICGDLVALKLGIPFVYTLRFSPASTVERHCGKIPAPASYVPAALSELTDQMTFGERVKNTISYPLQDYIFQSYWGEWNSYYSEVLGKSLKYSLINVSRYPIYSC
;
A
#
# COMPACT_ATOMS: atom_id res chain seq x y z
N MET A 1 -6.56 8.24 7.34
CA MET A 1 -5.77 7.36 8.22
C MET A 1 -5.48 8.00 9.58
N ILE A 2 -4.81 9.16 9.65
CA ILE A 2 -4.51 9.85 10.93
C ILE A 2 -5.79 10.20 11.71
N MET A 3 -6.77 10.84 11.05
CA MET A 3 -8.05 11.20 11.69
C MET A 3 -8.79 9.96 12.19
N LEU A 4 -8.85 8.90 11.37
CA LEU A 4 -9.46 7.62 11.76
C LEU A 4 -8.82 7.04 13.02
N TRP A 5 -7.49 7.07 13.11
CA TRP A 5 -6.76 6.61 14.29
C TRP A 5 -7.00 7.49 15.51
N MET A 6 -7.11 8.81 15.34
CA MET A 6 -7.43 9.74 16.43
C MET A 6 -8.86 9.50 16.98
N ASP A 7 -9.83 9.27 16.10
CA ASP A 7 -11.24 9.08 16.46
C ASP A 7 -11.51 7.67 17.00
N HIS A 8 -10.83 6.65 16.45
CA HIS A 8 -11.01 5.24 16.76
C HIS A 8 -9.71 4.62 17.24
N ARG A 9 -9.17 5.14 18.35
CA ARG A 9 -7.90 4.62 18.89
C ARG A 9 -7.96 3.11 19.08
N PRO A 10 -6.97 2.34 18.59
CA PRO A 10 -6.98 0.88 18.62
C PRO A 10 -6.66 0.35 20.02
N THR A 11 -7.66 0.31 20.89
CA THR A 11 -7.62 -0.42 22.17
C THR A 11 -8.14 -1.85 21.95
N PRO A 12 -7.89 -2.83 22.85
CA PRO A 12 -8.41 -4.19 22.68
C PRO A 12 -9.92 -4.26 22.44
N LEU A 13 -10.69 -3.31 22.99
CA LEU A 13 -12.15 -3.23 22.85
C LEU A 13 -12.59 -2.56 21.54
N THR A 14 -11.80 -1.61 21.02
CA THR A 14 -12.10 -0.82 19.82
C THR A 14 -11.30 -1.27 18.59
N LEU A 15 -10.51 -2.33 18.71
CA LEU A 15 -9.67 -2.85 17.63
C LEU A 15 -10.51 -3.26 16.42
N TRP A 16 -11.64 -3.92 16.67
CA TRP A 16 -12.56 -4.36 15.62
C TRP A 16 -13.21 -3.17 14.89
N THR A 17 -13.66 -2.16 15.64
CA THR A 17 -14.27 -0.96 15.04
C THR A 17 -13.24 -0.18 14.23
N PHE A 18 -12.01 -0.05 14.73
CA PHE A 18 -10.91 0.57 13.98
C PHE A 18 -10.65 -0.13 12.64
N TYR A 19 -10.51 -1.47 12.62
CA TYR A 19 -10.25 -2.19 11.38
C TYR A 19 -11.45 -2.19 10.42
N LYS A 20 -12.68 -2.23 10.95
CA LYS A 20 -13.89 -2.09 10.13
C LYS A 20 -13.92 -0.75 9.41
N GLU A 21 -13.71 0.34 10.15
CA GLU A 21 -13.70 1.68 9.56
C GLU A 21 -12.47 1.93 8.67
N LEU A 22 -11.32 1.31 8.98
CA LEU A 22 -10.15 1.31 8.11
C LEU A 22 -10.46 0.64 6.78
N GLY A 23 -11.17 -0.50 6.79
CA GLY A 23 -11.63 -1.17 5.59
C GLY A 23 -12.56 -0.30 4.75
N ASN A 24 -13.57 0.32 5.36
CA ASN A 24 -14.48 1.24 4.67
C ASN A 24 -13.74 2.43 4.04
N LEU A 25 -12.75 2.97 4.76
CA LEU A 25 -11.92 4.07 4.28
C LEU A 25 -11.07 3.62 3.09
N LEU A 26 -10.42 2.47 3.19
CA LEU A 26 -9.60 1.90 2.12
C LEU A 26 -10.43 1.57 0.87
N ASP A 27 -11.64 1.03 1.02
CA ASP A 27 -12.58 0.81 -0.10
C ASP A 27 -12.97 2.11 -0.80
N THR A 28 -13.27 3.15 -0.02
CA THR A 28 -13.60 4.46 -0.58
C THR A 28 -12.41 5.04 -1.33
N PHE A 29 -11.20 4.98 -0.76
CA PHE A 29 -9.97 5.39 -1.44
C PHE A 29 -9.70 4.57 -2.69
N PHE A 30 -9.93 3.27 -2.65
CA PHE A 30 -9.78 2.36 -3.79
C PHE A 30 -10.65 2.82 -4.97
N ARG A 31 -11.95 3.00 -4.74
CA ARG A 31 -12.91 3.47 -5.75
C ARG A 31 -12.52 4.82 -6.35
N ILE A 32 -12.08 5.76 -5.51
CA ILE A 32 -11.61 7.08 -5.98
C ILE A 32 -10.36 6.94 -6.85
N ASN A 33 -9.39 6.12 -6.44
CA ASN A 33 -8.17 5.92 -7.21
C ASN A 33 -8.44 5.26 -8.57
N ILE A 34 -9.35 4.28 -8.66
CA ILE A 34 -9.78 3.72 -9.96
C ILE A 34 -10.32 4.82 -10.86
N GLN A 35 -11.24 5.66 -10.36
CA GLN A 35 -11.83 6.73 -11.17
C GLN A 35 -10.78 7.73 -11.65
N ILE A 36 -9.84 8.09 -10.79
CA ILE A 36 -8.71 8.97 -11.16
C ILE A 36 -7.86 8.28 -12.23
N CYS A 37 -7.56 6.99 -12.05
CA CYS A 37 -6.68 6.27 -12.95
C CYS A 37 -7.30 6.08 -14.33
N ASP A 38 -8.57 5.70 -14.39
CA ASP A 38 -9.33 5.64 -15.64
C ASP A 38 -9.41 7.01 -16.31
N GLY A 39 -9.60 8.07 -15.53
CA GLY A 39 -9.62 9.44 -16.05
C GLY A 39 -8.30 9.88 -16.68
N VAL A 40 -7.17 9.44 -16.14
CA VAL A 40 -5.84 9.74 -16.69
C VAL A 40 -5.53 8.85 -17.90
N LEU A 41 -5.70 7.54 -17.76
CA LEU A 41 -5.34 6.55 -18.78
C LEU A 41 -6.22 6.65 -20.03
N ASN A 42 -7.52 6.95 -19.86
CA ASN A 42 -8.45 7.11 -20.98
C ASN A 42 -8.42 8.51 -21.61
N ASN A 43 -7.55 9.40 -21.14
CA ASN A 43 -7.39 10.74 -21.71
C ASN A 43 -6.19 10.79 -22.68
N PRO A 44 -6.40 10.60 -24.00
CA PRO A 44 -5.31 10.53 -24.96
C PRO A 44 -4.55 11.87 -25.09
N LYS A 45 -5.23 13.01 -24.86
CA LYS A 45 -4.60 14.33 -24.91
C LYS A 45 -3.60 14.51 -23.77
N LEU A 46 -3.94 14.01 -22.57
CA LEU A 46 -3.05 14.06 -21.42
C LEU A 46 -1.87 13.10 -21.60
N MET A 47 -2.13 11.85 -21.98
CA MET A 47 -1.06 10.86 -22.20
C MET A 47 -0.07 11.29 -23.28
N ALA A 48 -0.56 11.86 -24.39
CA ALA A 48 0.31 12.39 -25.43
C ALA A 48 1.16 13.58 -24.96
N ARG A 49 0.60 14.46 -24.11
CA ARG A 49 1.36 15.57 -23.50
C ARG A 49 2.45 15.05 -22.56
N LEU A 50 2.15 14.05 -21.74
CA LEU A 50 3.11 13.43 -20.83
C LEU A 50 4.24 12.74 -21.61
N GLN A 51 3.91 12.03 -22.68
CA GLN A 51 4.90 11.38 -23.54
C GLN A 51 5.79 12.39 -24.26
N LYS A 52 5.22 13.51 -24.74
CA LYS A 52 5.99 14.60 -25.36
C LYS A 52 6.90 15.33 -24.36
N GLY A 53 6.53 15.32 -23.08
CA GLY A 53 7.32 15.94 -22.01
C GLY A 53 8.67 15.26 -21.74
N SER A 54 8.91 14.06 -22.29
CA SER A 54 10.17 13.31 -22.20
C SER A 54 10.75 13.28 -20.78
N PHE A 55 9.93 12.88 -19.81
CA PHE A 55 10.35 12.73 -18.41
C PHE A 55 11.26 11.51 -18.23
N ASP A 56 12.29 11.61 -17.40
CA ASP A 56 13.22 10.51 -17.14
C ASP A 56 12.74 9.53 -16.06
N VAL A 57 11.95 10.01 -15.09
CA VAL A 57 11.47 9.22 -13.95
C VAL A 57 10.14 9.74 -13.43
N LEU A 58 9.27 8.83 -12.98
CA LEU A 58 8.02 9.16 -12.31
C LEU A 58 8.14 8.89 -10.80
N VAL A 59 7.76 9.86 -9.98
CA VAL A 59 7.68 9.69 -8.53
C VAL A 59 6.21 9.48 -8.15
N ALA A 60 5.89 8.33 -7.57
CA ALA A 60 4.53 7.93 -7.21
C ALA A 60 4.41 7.71 -5.70
N ASP A 61 3.26 8.03 -5.12
CA ASP A 61 2.90 7.59 -3.76
C ASP A 61 1.97 6.37 -3.86
N PRO A 62 2.29 5.22 -3.21
CA PRO A 62 1.46 4.03 -3.29
C PRO A 62 0.09 4.18 -2.59
N VAL A 63 -0.19 5.29 -1.89
CA VAL A 63 -1.54 5.66 -1.43
C VAL A 63 -2.41 6.14 -2.60
N THR A 64 -1.80 6.82 -3.58
CA THR A 64 -2.45 7.28 -4.80
C THR A 64 -2.07 6.39 -5.97
N ILE A 65 -2.78 5.28 -6.08
CA ILE A 65 -2.47 4.21 -7.02
C ILE A 65 -2.91 4.62 -8.42
N CYS A 66 -1.95 4.69 -9.35
CA CYS A 66 -2.08 4.87 -10.81
C CYS A 66 -0.75 5.31 -11.41
N GLY A 67 0.09 6.02 -10.64
CA GLY A 67 1.32 6.63 -11.15
C GLY A 67 2.27 5.61 -11.78
N ASP A 68 2.35 4.43 -11.19
CA ASP A 68 3.06 3.26 -11.73
C ASP A 68 2.46 2.75 -13.05
N LEU A 69 1.13 2.64 -13.17
CA LEU A 69 0.46 2.28 -14.42
C LEU A 69 0.74 3.31 -15.53
N VAL A 70 0.73 4.59 -15.20
CA VAL A 70 1.08 5.68 -16.12
C VAL A 70 2.55 5.56 -16.54
N ALA A 71 3.46 5.35 -15.59
CA ALA A 71 4.89 5.15 -15.89
C ALA A 71 5.11 3.95 -16.81
N LEU A 72 4.42 2.84 -16.56
CA LEU A 72 4.47 1.64 -17.41
C LEU A 72 3.98 1.93 -18.84
N LYS A 73 2.91 2.71 -19.02
CA LYS A 73 2.41 3.12 -20.34
C LYS A 73 3.34 4.09 -21.06
N LEU A 74 4.02 4.97 -20.31
CA LEU A 74 5.02 5.91 -20.83
C LEU A 74 6.39 5.25 -21.11
N GLY A 75 6.65 4.07 -20.54
CA GLY A 75 7.91 3.35 -20.70
C GLY A 75 9.06 3.91 -19.86
N ILE A 76 8.76 4.61 -18.77
CA ILE A 76 9.75 5.25 -17.89
C ILE A 76 9.84 4.52 -16.54
N PRO A 77 11.00 4.54 -15.87
CA PRO A 77 11.10 4.02 -14.51
C PRO A 77 10.26 4.87 -13.55
N PHE A 78 9.77 4.23 -12.49
CA PHE A 78 9.09 4.93 -11.40
C PHE A 78 9.71 4.60 -10.04
N VAL A 79 9.56 5.53 -9.10
CA VAL A 79 10.03 5.41 -7.72
C VAL A 79 8.87 5.68 -6.78
N TYR A 80 8.64 4.77 -5.83
CA TYR A 80 7.63 5.00 -4.79
C TYR A 80 8.19 5.86 -3.66
N THR A 81 7.38 6.83 -3.23
CA THR A 81 7.60 7.61 -2.01
C THR A 81 6.42 7.38 -1.09
N LEU A 82 6.65 6.69 0.01
CA LEU A 82 5.65 6.46 1.04
C LEU A 82 6.14 7.03 2.36
N ARG A 83 5.25 7.68 3.12
CA ARG A 83 5.59 8.23 4.43
C ARG A 83 5.48 7.21 5.55
N PHE A 84 4.37 6.48 5.61
CA PHE A 84 4.18 5.34 6.50
C PHE A 84 3.01 4.47 6.03
N SER A 85 3.09 3.15 6.23
CA SER A 85 1.93 2.25 6.26
C SER A 85 1.65 1.75 7.70
N PRO A 86 0.44 1.25 8.00
CA PRO A 86 0.21 0.49 9.23
C PRO A 86 1.25 -0.63 9.39
N ALA A 87 1.73 -0.86 10.62
CA ALA A 87 2.84 -1.78 10.96
C ALA A 87 4.10 -1.68 10.09
N SER A 88 4.29 -0.57 9.37
CA SER A 88 5.34 -0.44 8.37
C SER A 88 5.36 -1.61 7.37
N THR A 89 4.21 -2.23 7.09
CA THR A 89 4.06 -3.41 6.21
C THR A 89 4.67 -3.16 4.83
N VAL A 90 4.38 -2.02 4.20
CA VAL A 90 4.91 -1.70 2.87
C VAL A 90 6.40 -1.38 2.95
N GLU A 91 6.87 -0.68 3.97
CA GLU A 91 8.28 -0.36 4.14
C GLU A 91 9.14 -1.62 4.37
N ARG A 92 8.61 -2.57 5.15
CA ARG A 92 9.28 -3.84 5.45
C ARG A 92 9.36 -4.76 4.26
N HIS A 93 8.20 -5.05 3.66
CA HIS A 93 8.11 -6.02 2.57
C HIS A 93 8.59 -5.41 1.26
N CYS A 94 8.26 -4.15 1.03
CA CYS A 94 8.45 -3.48 -0.24
C CYS A 94 9.67 -2.55 -0.25
N GLY A 95 9.82 -1.73 0.79
CA GLY A 95 11.00 -0.87 0.96
C GLY A 95 12.28 -1.64 1.33
N LYS A 96 12.16 -2.93 1.69
CA LYS A 96 13.24 -3.76 2.27
C LYS A 96 13.90 -3.08 3.47
N ILE A 97 13.15 -2.25 4.18
CA ILE A 97 13.61 -1.56 5.38
C ILE A 97 13.46 -2.53 6.55
N PRO A 98 14.57 -3.00 7.16
CA PRO A 98 14.49 -3.94 8.27
C PRO A 98 13.87 -3.25 9.48
N ALA A 99 12.69 -3.70 9.89
CA ALA A 99 12.03 -3.24 11.09
C ALA A 99 11.75 -4.45 12.02
N PRO A 100 12.74 -4.87 12.83
CA PRO A 100 12.57 -5.99 13.74
C PRO A 100 11.48 -5.67 14.78
N ALA A 101 10.44 -6.50 14.83
CA ALA A 101 9.30 -6.29 15.71
C ALA A 101 9.65 -6.31 17.21
N SER A 102 10.84 -6.76 17.58
CA SER A 102 11.34 -6.70 18.95
C SER A 102 11.82 -5.30 19.38
N TYR A 103 12.22 -4.43 18.43
CA TYR A 103 12.81 -3.11 18.73
C TYR A 103 12.13 -1.95 18.00
N VAL A 104 11.50 -2.20 16.86
CA VAL A 104 10.79 -1.18 16.10
C VAL A 104 9.30 -1.29 16.41
N PRO A 105 8.67 -0.27 17.00
CA PRO A 105 7.24 -0.28 17.27
C PRO A 105 6.46 -0.27 15.96
N ALA A 106 5.38 -1.05 15.88
CA ALA A 106 4.47 -1.00 14.74
C ALA A 106 3.90 0.41 14.59
N ALA A 107 3.94 0.96 13.38
CA ALA A 107 3.28 2.23 13.09
C ALA A 107 1.80 2.18 13.53
N LEU A 108 1.33 3.23 14.20
CA LEU A 108 -0.02 3.36 14.79
C LEU A 108 -0.30 2.50 16.06
N SER A 109 0.71 1.86 16.67
CA SER A 109 0.52 1.02 17.87
C SER A 109 0.61 1.75 19.22
N GLU A 110 0.89 3.07 19.23
CA GLU A 110 1.24 3.87 20.42
C GLU A 110 2.52 3.45 21.16
N LEU A 111 3.22 2.42 20.67
CA LEU A 111 4.46 1.97 21.26
C LEU A 111 5.61 2.91 20.88
N THR A 112 6.59 3.02 21.79
CA THR A 112 7.81 3.79 21.58
C THR A 112 8.99 2.87 21.26
N ASP A 113 10.16 3.43 20.99
CA ASP A 113 11.43 2.70 20.90
C ASP A 113 11.82 2.04 22.23
N GLN A 114 11.30 2.54 23.35
CA GLN A 114 11.49 1.99 24.69
C GLN A 114 10.31 1.12 25.11
N MET A 115 10.35 -0.16 24.73
CA MET A 115 9.34 -1.17 25.09
C MET A 115 9.81 -2.10 26.21
N THR A 116 8.94 -2.33 27.19
CA THR A 116 9.04 -3.43 28.16
C THR A 116 8.89 -4.80 27.47
N PHE A 117 9.25 -5.89 28.16
CA PHE A 117 9.12 -7.23 27.59
C PHE A 117 7.70 -7.55 27.11
N GLY A 118 6.67 -7.21 27.90
CA GLY A 118 5.27 -7.44 27.52
C GLY A 118 4.85 -6.65 26.27
N GLU A 119 5.30 -5.41 26.16
CA GLU A 119 5.04 -4.57 24.97
C GLU A 119 5.73 -5.12 23.72
N ARG A 120 6.94 -5.68 23.84
CA ARG A 120 7.63 -6.35 22.74
C ARG A 120 6.88 -7.58 22.24
N VAL A 121 6.32 -8.37 23.15
CA VAL A 121 5.48 -9.53 22.80
C VAL A 121 4.23 -9.05 22.06
N LYS A 122 3.53 -8.03 22.58
CA LYS A 122 2.36 -7.42 21.92
C LYS A 122 2.72 -6.90 20.52
N ASN A 123 3.84 -6.19 20.38
CA ASN A 123 4.31 -5.66 19.11
C ASN A 123 4.58 -6.78 18.10
N THR A 124 5.29 -7.83 18.53
CA THR A 124 5.63 -9.00 17.70
C THR A 124 4.37 -9.71 17.18
N ILE A 125 3.32 -9.84 17.99
CA ILE A 125 2.04 -10.43 17.57
C ILE A 125 1.27 -9.51 16.63
N SER A 126 1.40 -8.20 16.79
CA SER A 126 0.65 -7.22 16.00
C SER A 126 1.09 -7.13 14.53
N TYR A 127 2.36 -7.43 14.22
CA TYR A 127 2.92 -7.40 12.87
C TYR A 127 2.22 -8.36 11.89
N PRO A 128 2.16 -9.69 12.14
CA PRO A 128 1.51 -10.62 11.22
C PRO A 128 0.00 -10.39 11.12
N LEU A 129 -0.65 -9.93 12.19
CA LEU A 129 -2.07 -9.58 12.15
C LEU A 129 -2.32 -8.42 11.20
N GLN A 130 -1.52 -7.35 11.31
CA GLN A 130 -1.64 -6.19 10.41
C GLN A 130 -1.28 -6.55 8.97
N ASP A 131 -0.25 -7.37 8.76
CA ASP A 131 0.12 -7.85 7.42
C ASP A 131 -1.03 -8.62 6.76
N TYR A 132 -1.70 -9.53 7.48
CA TYR A 132 -2.84 -10.28 6.97
C TYR A 132 -4.02 -9.37 6.62
N ILE A 133 -4.35 -8.43 7.50
CA ILE A 133 -5.44 -7.47 7.28
C ILE A 133 -5.15 -6.61 6.05
N PHE A 134 -3.93 -6.07 5.94
CA PHE A 134 -3.55 -5.24 4.80
C PHE A 134 -3.57 -6.03 3.48
N GLN A 135 -3.06 -7.27 3.49
CA GLN A 135 -3.12 -8.18 2.34
C GLN A 135 -4.55 -8.42 1.85
N SER A 136 -5.50 -8.58 2.77
CA SER A 136 -6.91 -8.84 2.43
C SER A 136 -7.55 -7.71 1.59
N TYR A 137 -7.09 -6.47 1.74
CA TYR A 137 -7.61 -5.31 1.00
C TYR A 137 -7.03 -5.13 -0.41
N TRP A 138 -5.98 -5.86 -0.78
CA TRP A 138 -5.32 -5.67 -2.09
C TRP A 138 -5.83 -6.57 -3.20
N GLY A 139 -6.72 -7.52 -2.88
CA GLY A 139 -7.23 -8.47 -3.87
C GLY A 139 -7.88 -7.78 -5.07
N GLU A 140 -8.61 -6.68 -4.83
CA GLU A 140 -9.33 -5.93 -5.87
C GLU A 140 -8.38 -5.19 -6.83
N TRP A 141 -7.24 -4.68 -6.32
CA TRP A 141 -6.21 -4.06 -7.16
C TRP A 141 -5.68 -5.01 -8.22
N ASN A 142 -5.53 -6.29 -7.91
CA ASN A 142 -5.01 -7.27 -8.85
C ASN A 142 -5.90 -7.45 -10.07
N SER A 143 -7.22 -7.40 -9.86
CA SER A 143 -8.19 -7.48 -10.95
C SER A 143 -8.07 -6.26 -11.86
N TYR A 144 -8.06 -5.05 -11.28
CA TYR A 144 -7.95 -3.80 -12.02
C TYR A 144 -6.64 -3.70 -12.83
N TYR A 145 -5.50 -4.03 -12.21
CA TYR A 145 -4.20 -4.04 -12.90
C TYR A 145 -4.17 -5.04 -14.06
N SER A 146 -4.76 -6.23 -13.87
CA SER A 146 -4.82 -7.25 -14.92
C SER A 146 -5.63 -6.77 -16.13
N GLU A 147 -6.73 -6.05 -15.88
CA GLU A 147 -7.59 -5.45 -16.90
C GLU A 147 -6.85 -4.36 -17.69
N VAL A 148 -6.24 -3.39 -16.99
CA VAL A 148 -5.54 -2.24 -17.62
C VAL A 148 -4.31 -2.67 -18.43
N LEU A 149 -3.60 -3.70 -17.97
CA LEU A 149 -2.41 -4.24 -18.61
C LEU A 149 -2.72 -5.32 -19.65
N GLY A 150 -3.96 -5.83 -19.70
CA GLY A 150 -4.38 -6.90 -20.61
C GLY A 150 -3.66 -8.24 -20.38
N LYS A 151 -3.16 -8.49 -19.16
CA LYS A 151 -2.43 -9.72 -18.79
C LYS A 151 -2.97 -10.23 -17.46
N SER A 152 -3.31 -11.52 -17.39
CA SER A 152 -3.70 -12.16 -16.13
C SER A 152 -2.50 -12.19 -15.18
N LEU A 153 -2.56 -11.43 -14.10
CA LEU A 153 -1.62 -11.54 -12.99
C LEU A 153 -2.03 -12.77 -12.15
N LYS A 154 -1.46 -13.95 -12.43
CA LYS A 154 -1.64 -15.15 -11.60
C LYS A 154 -0.65 -15.14 -10.44
N TYR A 155 -1.15 -14.98 -9.23
CA TYR A 155 -0.41 -15.23 -8.00
C TYR A 155 -0.29 -16.74 -7.77
N SER A 156 0.69 -17.41 -8.39
CA SER A 156 1.12 -18.75 -7.96
C SER A 156 2.32 -18.62 -7.04
N LEU A 157 2.25 -19.23 -5.85
CA LEU A 157 3.25 -19.22 -4.77
C LEU A 157 4.66 -19.71 -5.16
N ILE A 158 4.92 -20.02 -6.43
CA ILE A 158 6.18 -20.56 -6.93
C ILE A 158 6.47 -19.88 -8.27
N ASN A 159 7.56 -19.13 -8.34
CA ASN A 159 8.14 -18.44 -9.51
C ASN A 159 7.40 -17.20 -10.07
N VAL A 160 7.58 -16.03 -9.46
CA VAL A 160 7.34 -14.73 -10.15
C VAL A 160 8.41 -13.71 -9.74
N SER A 161 9.40 -13.50 -10.62
CA SER A 161 10.49 -12.52 -10.45
C SER A 161 10.21 -11.14 -11.08
N ARG A 162 8.96 -10.82 -11.43
CA ARG A 162 8.61 -9.53 -12.05
C ARG A 162 7.20 -9.04 -11.67
N TYR A 163 7.08 -8.54 -10.44
CA TYR A 163 5.92 -7.82 -9.89
C TYR A 163 4.81 -8.70 -9.30
N PRO A 164 4.62 -8.57 -7.98
CA PRO A 164 3.39 -7.99 -7.45
C PRO A 164 3.66 -7.00 -6.30
N ILE A 165 2.72 -6.13 -5.97
CA ILE A 165 2.88 -5.00 -5.02
C ILE A 165 3.02 -5.45 -3.52
N TYR A 166 3.08 -6.77 -3.26
CA TYR A 166 3.56 -7.34 -1.99
C TYR A 166 4.92 -8.05 -2.06
N SER A 167 5.51 -8.11 -3.25
CA SER A 167 6.95 -8.18 -3.43
C SER A 167 7.39 -7.02 -4.30
N CYS A 168 7.65 -5.88 -3.68
CA CYS A 168 8.92 -5.31 -4.04
C CYS A 168 10.05 -6.28 -3.56
#